data_AF-A0A820KP43-F1
#
_entry.id   AF-A0A820KP43-F1
#
_cell.length_a   1.000
_cell.length_b   1.000
_cell.length_c   1.000
_cell.angle_alpha   90.00
_cell.angle_beta   90.00
_cell.angle_gamma   90.00
#
_symmetry.space_group_name_H-M   'P 1'
#
loop_
_entity.id
_entity.type
_entity.pdbx_description
1 polymer ?
#
loop_
_entity_poly.entity_id
_entity_poly.type
_entity_poly.pdbx_seq_one_letter_code
_entity_poly.pdbx_strand_id
1 'polypeptide(L)'
;YTSKKKPLLEHHIKIVGFDEKLLVLHSLRLPKRITIRGHDENDYRFLVKGGEDIRQDQRIEALFSIMNDLYDNDPNCNQSNSAHIAIRTYKVIPMSSKLGVIEWLDNTRPLKDLIEESYTDGELDIIMNQGQHPRKLYQDYVTNVYQKKHPTAKTANNTLMYAE
;
A
#
# COMPACT_ATOMS: atom_id res chain seq x y z
N TYR A 1 -17.19 -4.55 13.11
CA TYR A 1 -18.51 -3.99 12.79
C TYR A 1 -18.35 -2.96 11.69
N THR A 2 -19.17 -3.00 10.64
CA THR A 2 -19.05 -2.08 9.49
C THR A 2 -20.17 -1.03 9.44
N SER A 3 -21.11 -1.06 10.39
CA SER A 3 -22.29 -0.18 10.46
C SER A 3 -23.24 -0.22 9.24
N LYS A 4 -22.94 -1.00 8.19
CA LYS A 4 -23.78 -1.17 7.00
C LYS A 4 -25.03 -2.04 7.25
N LYS A 5 -24.97 -2.98 8.20
CA LYS A 5 -26.08 -3.87 8.58
C LYS A 5 -26.03 -4.22 10.06
N LYS A 6 -27.16 -4.66 10.62
CA LYS A 6 -27.24 -5.17 11.99
C LYS A 6 -26.23 -6.32 12.16
N PRO A 7 -25.36 -6.28 13.18
CA PRO A 7 -24.38 -7.34 13.37
C PRO A 7 -25.05 -8.63 13.86
N LEU A 8 -24.60 -9.76 13.30
CA LEU A 8 -24.97 -11.10 13.75
C LEU A 8 -23.83 -11.62 14.63
N LEU A 9 -23.91 -11.35 15.93
CA LEU A 9 -22.83 -11.60 16.89
C LEU A 9 -22.44 -13.09 16.96
N GLU A 10 -23.39 -13.98 16.75
CA GLU A 10 -23.17 -15.43 16.76
C GLU A 10 -22.24 -15.91 15.63
N HIS A 11 -22.17 -15.16 14.53
CA HIS A 11 -21.34 -15.45 13.36
C HIS A 11 -19.99 -14.70 13.40
N HIS A 12 -19.71 -13.94 14.45
CA HIS A 12 -18.43 -13.25 14.56
C HIS A 12 -17.31 -14.22 14.87
N ILE A 13 -16.23 -14.10 14.11
CA ILE A 13 -14.99 -14.82 14.35
C ILE A 13 -14.46 -14.42 15.73
N LYS A 14 -14.28 -15.43 16.59
CA LYS A 14 -13.67 -15.31 17.91
C LYS A 14 -12.22 -15.74 17.82
N ILE A 15 -11.37 -15.05 18.57
CA ILE A 15 -9.96 -15.40 18.71
C ILE A 15 -9.86 -16.62 19.62
N VAL A 16 -9.18 -17.67 19.16
CA VAL A 16 -8.90 -18.88 19.96
C VAL A 16 -7.42 -19.02 20.32
N GLY A 17 -6.54 -18.31 19.61
CA GLY A 17 -5.12 -18.33 19.90
C GLY A 17 -4.31 -17.39 19.02
N PHE A 18 -3.00 -17.42 19.24
CA PHE A 18 -2.02 -16.67 18.47
C PHE A 18 -0.93 -17.64 18.00
N ASP A 19 -0.33 -17.35 16.85
CA ASP A 19 0.89 -18.06 16.47
C ASP A 19 2.07 -17.63 17.34
N GLU A 20 2.96 -18.57 17.64
CA GLU A 20 4.16 -18.30 18.44
C GLU A 20 5.18 -17.43 17.69
N LYS A 21 5.13 -17.44 16.36
CA LYS A 21 6.07 -16.71 15.51
C LYS A 21 5.53 -15.32 15.15
N LEU A 22 6.42 -14.35 15.32
CA LEU A 22 6.24 -12.96 14.96
C LEU A 22 7.22 -12.61 13.85
N LEU A 23 6.77 -11.87 12.83
CA LEU A 23 7.66 -11.26 11.85
C LEU A 23 7.85 -9.78 12.16
N VAL A 24 9.09 -9.35 12.40
CA VAL A 24 9.45 -7.94 12.51
C VAL A 24 9.83 -7.45 11.11
N LEU A 25 9.18 -6.38 10.65
CA LEU A 25 9.47 -5.81 9.33
C LEU A 25 10.59 -4.79 9.42
N HIS A 26 11.45 -4.78 8.41
CA HIS A 26 12.54 -3.83 8.26
C HIS A 26 12.00 -2.48 7.74
N SER A 27 11.43 -1.69 8.64
CA SER A 27 10.98 -0.32 8.39
C SER A 27 11.35 0.56 9.58
N LEU A 28 11.24 1.89 9.43
CA LEU A 28 11.65 2.88 10.43
C LEU A 28 11.10 2.59 11.84
N ARG A 29 9.86 2.11 11.92
CA ARG A 29 9.16 1.85 13.19
C ARG A 29 9.17 0.38 13.62
N LEU A 30 9.84 -0.49 12.86
CA LEU A 30 9.89 -1.94 13.10
C LEU A 30 8.51 -2.53 13.44
N PRO A 31 7.49 -2.34 12.58
CA PRO A 31 6.17 -2.85 12.87
C PRO A 31 6.17 -4.38 12.85
N LYS A 32 5.24 -4.98 13.60
CA LYS A 32 5.24 -6.42 13.85
C LYS A 32 4.05 -7.06 13.16
N ARG A 33 4.28 -8.07 12.33
CA ARG A 33 3.21 -8.92 11.81
C ARG A 33 2.96 -10.07 12.78
N ILE A 34 1.73 -10.15 13.29
CA ILE A 34 1.22 -11.23 14.13
C ILE A 34 0.23 -12.07 13.32
N THR A 35 0.05 -13.33 13.74
CA THR A 35 -0.97 -14.22 13.22
C THR A 35 -1.92 -14.60 14.36
N ILE A 36 -3.21 -14.38 14.15
CA ILE A 36 -4.29 -14.65 15.10
C ILE A 36 -5.11 -15.82 14.57
N ARG A 37 -5.34 -16.83 15.40
CA ARG A 37 -6.13 -18.01 15.04
C ARG A 37 -7.60 -17.78 15.40
N GLY A 38 -8.48 -17.92 14.42
CA GLY A 38 -9.93 -17.86 14.60
C GLY A 38 -10.51 -19.20 15.01
N HIS A 39 -11.66 -19.16 15.69
CA HIS A 39 -12.43 -20.38 16.03
C HIS A 39 -13.01 -21.11 14.80
N ASP A 40 -12.91 -20.50 13.62
CA ASP A 40 -13.32 -21.02 12.33
C ASP A 40 -12.17 -21.68 11.57
N GLU A 41 -11.10 -22.06 12.29
CA GLU A 41 -9.92 -22.78 11.77
C GLU A 41 -9.07 -21.98 10.77
N ASN A 42 -9.32 -20.67 10.66
CA ASN A 42 -8.58 -19.77 9.78
C ASN A 42 -7.53 -18.94 10.55
N ASP A 43 -6.43 -18.67 9.87
CA ASP A 43 -5.37 -17.78 10.34
C ASP A 43 -5.55 -16.37 9.78
N TYR A 44 -5.53 -15.36 10.66
CA TYR A 44 -5.68 -13.96 10.31
C TYR A 44 -4.41 -13.19 10.64
N ARG A 45 -3.78 -12.60 9.63
CA ARG A 45 -2.53 -11.85 9.78
C ARG A 45 -2.82 -10.36 9.96
N PHE A 46 -2.13 -9.75 10.91
CA PHE A 46 -2.24 -8.32 11.19
C PHE A 46 -0.88 -7.68 11.39
N LEU A 47 -0.73 -6.47 10.88
CA LEU A 47 0.38 -5.57 11.15
C LEU A 47 0.05 -4.71 12.38
N VAL A 48 0.82 -4.91 13.45
CA VAL A 48 0.74 -4.09 14.67
C VAL A 48 1.59 -2.83 14.48
N LYS A 49 0.94 -1.68 14.56
CA LYS A 49 1.58 -0.36 14.62
C LYS A 49 1.48 0.19 16.04
N GLY A 50 2.63 0.41 16.66
CA GLY A 50 2.75 0.97 18.01
C GLY A 50 3.48 2.31 17.99
N GLY A 51 3.07 3.23 18.86
CA GLY A 51 3.63 4.58 18.97
C GLY A 51 3.06 5.58 17.96
N GLU A 52 2.01 5.22 17.22
CA GLU A 52 1.41 6.04 16.17
C GLU A 52 -0.12 6.00 16.27
N ASP A 53 -0.76 7.09 15.85
CA ASP A 53 -2.22 7.20 15.79
C ASP A 53 -2.72 6.91 14.38
N ILE A 54 -3.31 5.74 14.19
CA ILE A 54 -3.78 5.26 12.87
C ILE A 54 -5.23 5.65 12.56
N ARG A 55 -5.82 6.58 13.31
CA ARG A 55 -7.20 7.06 13.06
C ARG A 55 -7.33 7.76 11.72
N GLN A 56 -6.27 8.39 11.22
CA GLN A 56 -6.29 8.99 9.89
C GLN A 56 -6.35 7.91 8.81
N ASP A 57 -5.52 6.87 8.90
CA ASP A 57 -5.54 5.70 8.01
C ASP A 57 -6.93 5.05 8.00
N GLN A 58 -7.55 4.86 9.18
CA GLN A 58 -8.91 4.33 9.28
C GLN A 58 -9.94 5.17 8.51
N ARG A 59 -9.86 6.50 8.60
CA ARG A 59 -10.77 7.41 7.87
C ARG A 59 -10.56 7.32 6.36
N ILE A 60 -9.32 7.15 5.91
CA ILE A 60 -9.00 6.96 4.50
C ILE A 60 -9.59 5.64 3.99
N GLU A 61 -9.44 4.54 4.72
CA GLU A 61 -10.06 3.25 4.34
C GLU A 61 -11.60 3.32 4.31
N ALA A 62 -12.21 4.08 5.23
CA ALA A 62 -13.65 4.32 5.19
C ALA A 62 -14.06 5.11 3.94
N LEU A 63 -13.29 6.13 3.56
CA LEU A 63 -13.51 6.89 2.34
C LEU A 63 -13.39 6.00 1.09
N PHE A 64 -12.36 5.14 1.02
CA PHE A 64 -12.21 4.19 -0.09
C PHE A 64 -13.36 3.19 -0.16
N SER A 65 -13.90 2.75 0.98
CA SER A 65 -15.10 1.92 0.97
C SER A 65 -16.31 2.65 0.38
N ILE A 66 -16.46 3.96 0.64
CA ILE A 66 -17.54 4.76 0.06
C ILE A 66 -17.31 4.96 -1.44
N MET A 67 -16.07 5.18 -1.87
CA MET A 67 -15.73 5.29 -3.29
C MET A 67 -16.07 4.01 -4.06
N ASN A 68 -15.78 2.84 -3.49
CA ASN A 68 -16.20 1.57 -4.09
C ASN A 68 -17.72 1.46 -4.18
N ASP A 69 -18.45 1.86 -3.13
CA ASP A 69 -19.92 1.89 -3.19
C ASP A 69 -20.41 2.83 -4.31
N LEU A 70 -19.71 3.94 -4.60
CA LEU A 70 -20.05 4.84 -5.73
C LEU A 70 -19.74 4.21 -7.09
N TYR A 71 -18.58 3.56 -7.24
CA TYR A 71 -18.24 2.83 -8.47
C TYR A 71 -19.25 1.72 -8.76
N ASP A 72 -19.68 1.00 -7.72
CA ASP A 72 -20.68 -0.06 -7.82
C ASP A 72 -22.09 0.46 -8.17
N ASN A 73 -22.35 1.77 -8.03
CA ASN A 73 -23.63 2.37 -8.42
C ASN A 73 -23.57 3.09 -9.77
N ASP A 74 -22.38 3.31 -10.35
CA ASP A 74 -22.23 3.95 -11.65
C ASP A 74 -22.36 2.92 -12.78
N PRO A 75 -23.40 3.01 -13.64
CA PRO A 75 -23.58 2.08 -14.74
C PRO A 75 -22.44 2.12 -15.78
N ASN A 76 -21.63 3.18 -15.84
CA ASN A 76 -20.47 3.24 -16.75
C ASN A 76 -19.27 2.45 -16.20
N CYS A 77 -19.10 2.42 -14.87
CA CYS A 77 -18.06 1.66 -14.19
C CYS A 77 -18.43 0.17 -14.04
N ASN A 78 -19.73 -0.15 -14.07
CA ASN A 78 -20.28 -1.50 -13.92
C ASN A 78 -20.77 -2.15 -15.23
N GLN A 79 -20.54 -1.52 -16.38
CA GLN A 79 -20.89 -2.11 -17.67
C GLN A 79 -20.05 -3.36 -17.95
N SER A 80 -20.68 -4.43 -18.45
CA SER A 80 -20.06 -5.74 -18.77
C SER A 80 -18.88 -5.68 -19.75
N ASN A 81 -18.65 -4.54 -20.42
CA ASN A 81 -17.56 -4.33 -21.38
C ASN A 81 -16.47 -3.38 -20.84
N SER A 82 -16.68 -2.77 -19.67
CA SER A 82 -15.70 -1.95 -18.95
C SER A 82 -15.08 -2.78 -17.83
N ALA A 83 -13.78 -2.64 -17.59
CA ALA A 83 -13.14 -3.32 -16.46
C ALA A 83 -13.80 -2.89 -15.15
N HIS A 84 -14.22 -3.83 -14.31
CA HIS A 84 -14.76 -3.52 -12.98
C HIS A 84 -13.71 -2.74 -12.17
N ILE A 85 -14.05 -1.49 -11.83
CA ILE A 85 -13.15 -0.58 -11.12
C ILE A 85 -13.46 -0.64 -9.63
N ALA A 86 -12.51 -1.12 -8.84
CA ALA A 86 -12.61 -1.11 -7.38
C ALA A 86 -11.25 -0.83 -6.75
N ILE A 87 -11.27 -0.05 -5.66
CA ILE A 87 -10.10 0.17 -4.80
C ILE A 87 -9.99 -1.00 -3.84
N ARG A 88 -8.83 -1.67 -3.81
CA ARG A 88 -8.56 -2.70 -2.81
C ARG A 88 -8.45 -2.05 -1.43
N THR A 89 -9.41 -2.32 -0.56
CA THR A 89 -9.44 -1.84 0.83
C THR A 89 -8.97 -2.92 1.81
N TYR A 90 -8.54 -2.49 2.99
CA TYR A 90 -8.10 -3.37 4.08
C TYR A 90 -8.56 -2.81 5.43
N LYS A 91 -8.61 -3.65 6.48
CA LYS A 91 -9.07 -3.19 7.80
C LYS A 91 -8.00 -2.45 8.55
N VAL A 92 -8.36 -1.28 9.08
CA VAL A 92 -7.56 -0.51 10.04
C VAL A 92 -8.36 -0.38 11.33
N ILE A 93 -7.82 -0.86 12.44
CA ILE A 93 -8.49 -0.93 13.73
C ILE A 93 -7.63 -0.23 14.78
N PRO A 94 -7.87 1.07 15.06
CA PRO A 94 -7.22 1.75 16.17
C PRO A 94 -7.75 1.16 17.49
N MET A 95 -6.83 0.72 18.37
CA MET A 95 -7.16 0.18 19.69
C MET A 95 -6.95 1.23 20.79
N SER A 96 -6.02 2.16 20.59
CA SER A 96 -5.80 3.34 21.42
C SER A 96 -5.24 4.49 20.58
N SER A 97 -4.94 5.63 21.20
CA SER A 97 -4.28 6.78 20.52
C SER A 97 -2.84 6.49 20.08
N LYS A 98 -2.24 5.38 20.51
CA LYS A 98 -0.85 5.01 20.20
C LYS A 98 -0.69 3.56 19.76
N LEU A 99 -1.79 2.84 19.56
CA LEU A 99 -1.76 1.42 19.22
C LEU A 99 -2.91 1.11 18.29
N GLY A 100 -2.63 0.37 17.23
CA GLY A 100 -3.67 -0.26 16.45
C GLY A 100 -3.11 -1.36 15.55
N VAL A 101 -4.03 -2.01 14.87
CA VAL A 101 -3.72 -3.09 13.94
C VAL A 101 -4.25 -2.78 12.55
N ILE A 102 -3.50 -3.22 11.55
CA ILE A 102 -3.86 -3.14 10.14
C ILE A 102 -3.91 -4.56 9.60
N GLU A 103 -4.92 -4.90 8.82
CA GLU A 103 -5.01 -6.18 8.12
C GLU A 103 -3.78 -6.37 7.23
N TRP A 104 -3.19 -7.56 7.31
CA TRP A 104 -2.10 -7.93 6.42
C TRP A 104 -2.67 -8.47 5.11
N LEU A 105 -2.27 -7.90 4.00
CA LEU A 105 -2.63 -8.40 2.68
C LEU A 105 -1.60 -9.45 2.23
N ASP A 106 -2.06 -10.70 2.14
CA ASP A 106 -1.25 -11.79 1.62
C ASP A 106 -0.93 -11.60 0.13
N ASN A 107 0.19 -12.19 -0.30
CA ASN A 107 0.69 -12.12 -1.68
C ASN A 107 0.97 -10.68 -2.16
N THR A 108 1.27 -9.77 -1.24
CA THR A 108 1.72 -8.42 -1.55
C THR A 108 3.17 -8.24 -1.17
N ARG A 109 3.87 -7.38 -1.93
CA ARG A 109 5.23 -6.94 -1.64
C ARG A 109 5.39 -5.48 -2.04
N PRO A 110 6.27 -4.72 -1.35
CA PRO A 110 6.58 -3.36 -1.76
C PRO A 110 7.03 -3.31 -3.22
N LEU A 111 6.56 -2.29 -3.96
CA LEU A 111 6.96 -2.07 -5.35
C LEU A 111 8.48 -1.82 -5.46
N LYS A 112 9.07 -1.20 -4.45
CA LYS A 112 10.51 -0.98 -4.37
C LYS A 112 11.27 -2.31 -4.52
N ASP A 113 10.89 -3.31 -3.72
CA ASP A 113 11.53 -4.62 -3.74
C ASP A 113 11.38 -5.29 -5.11
N LEU A 114 10.24 -5.12 -5.79
CA LEU A 114 10.02 -5.64 -7.16
C LEU A 114 10.98 -5.02 -8.17
N ILE A 115 11.18 -3.71 -8.08
CA ILE A 115 12.08 -2.99 -8.96
C ILE A 115 13.53 -3.39 -8.66
N GLU A 116 13.90 -3.45 -7.38
CA GLU A 116 15.27 -3.78 -6.98
C GLU A 116 15.69 -5.20 -7.40
N GLU A 117 14.78 -6.18 -7.36
CA GLU A 117 15.05 -7.53 -7.86
C GLU A 117 15.20 -7.60 -9.39
N SER A 118 14.68 -6.61 -10.13
CA SER A 118 14.79 -6.58 -11.59
C SER A 118 16.10 -6.00 -12.10
N TYR A 119 16.92 -5.39 -11.22
CA TYR A 119 18.19 -4.80 -11.61
C TYR A 119 19.23 -5.86 -11.96
N THR A 120 20.03 -5.55 -12.98
CA THR A 120 21.24 -6.30 -13.31
C THR A 120 22.36 -6.02 -12.31
N ASP A 121 23.35 -6.92 -12.20
CA ASP A 121 24.51 -6.71 -11.32
C ASP A 121 25.25 -5.40 -11.62
N GLY A 122 25.30 -4.99 -12.89
CA GLY A 122 25.91 -3.72 -13.30
C GLY A 122 25.12 -2.50 -12.82
N GLU A 123 23.79 -2.55 -12.86
CA GLU A 123 22.94 -1.48 -12.33
C GLU A 123 23.04 -1.39 -10.81
N LEU A 124 23.10 -2.54 -10.11
CA LEU A 124 23.30 -2.57 -8.66
C LEU A 124 24.64 -1.94 -8.25
N ASP A 125 25.73 -2.18 -9.01
CA ASP A 125 27.02 -1.53 -8.78
C ASP A 125 26.93 0.00 -8.92
N ILE A 126 26.27 0.49 -9.97
CA ILE A 126 26.07 1.93 -10.20
C ILE A 126 25.27 2.56 -9.05
N ILE A 127 24.23 1.87 -8.57
CA ILE A 127 23.35 2.38 -7.52
C ILE A 127 24.05 2.35 -6.16
N MET A 128 24.66 1.22 -5.78
CA MET A 128 25.20 0.99 -4.43
C MET A 128 26.60 1.55 -4.26
N ASN A 129 27.49 1.35 -5.23
CA ASN A 129 28.91 1.70 -5.11
C ASN A 129 29.23 3.07 -5.71
N GLN A 130 28.56 3.45 -6.80
CA GLN A 130 28.80 4.74 -7.47
C GLN A 130 27.86 5.86 -6.98
N GLY A 131 26.88 5.53 -6.14
CA GLY A 131 25.94 6.48 -5.54
C GLY A 131 25.02 7.16 -6.56
N GLN A 132 24.86 6.59 -7.75
CA GLN A 132 24.00 7.12 -8.81
C GLN A 132 22.63 6.45 -8.73
N HIS A 133 21.84 6.85 -7.74
CA HIS A 133 20.46 6.37 -7.59
C HIS A 133 19.66 6.66 -8.88
N PRO A 134 18.70 5.80 -9.30
CA PRO A 134 17.94 5.96 -10.55
C PRO A 134 17.29 7.33 -10.71
N ARG A 135 16.85 7.94 -9.60
CA ARG A 135 16.34 9.32 -9.58
C ARG A 135 17.35 10.33 -10.09
N LYS A 136 18.62 10.23 -9.67
CA LYS A 136 19.69 11.14 -10.12
C LYS A 136 20.04 10.89 -11.58
N LEU A 137 20.11 9.63 -12.01
CA LEU A 137 20.31 9.27 -13.42
C LEU A 137 19.21 9.82 -14.32
N TYR A 138 17.94 9.65 -13.92
CA TYR A 138 16.80 10.24 -14.60
C TYR A 138 16.90 11.76 -14.64
N GLN A 139 17.29 12.36 -13.51
CA GLN A 139 17.43 13.80 -13.42
C GLN A 139 18.48 14.35 -14.39
N ASP A 140 19.65 13.71 -14.40
CA ASP A 140 20.76 14.07 -15.27
C ASP A 140 20.38 13.85 -16.73
N TYR A 141 19.63 12.79 -17.07
CA TYR A 141 19.10 12.55 -18.41
C TYR A 141 18.12 13.66 -18.85
N VAL A 142 17.14 14.01 -18.01
CA VAL A 142 16.16 15.05 -18.33
C VAL A 142 16.87 16.38 -18.59
N THR A 143 17.76 16.78 -17.68
CA THR A 143 18.45 18.07 -17.77
C THR A 143 19.48 18.11 -18.90
N ASN A 144 20.30 17.06 -19.06
CA ASN A 144 21.45 17.11 -19.98
C ASN A 144 21.18 16.59 -21.38
N VAL A 145 20.18 15.74 -21.55
CA VAL A 145 19.87 15.09 -22.84
C VAL A 145 18.54 15.59 -23.39
N TYR A 146 17.45 15.44 -22.62
CA TYR A 146 16.11 15.75 -23.13
C TYR A 146 15.91 17.26 -23.34
N GLN A 147 16.25 18.09 -22.34
CA GLN A 147 16.06 19.54 -22.40
C GLN A 147 16.86 20.19 -23.55
N LYS A 148 18.07 19.68 -23.82
CA LYS A 148 18.89 20.16 -24.94
C LYS A 148 18.28 19.82 -26.29
N LYS A 149 17.65 18.65 -26.41
CA LYS A 149 16.99 18.19 -27.64
C LYS A 149 15.61 18.84 -27.84
N HIS A 150 14.93 19.22 -26.76
CA HIS A 150 13.60 19.82 -26.78
C HIS A 150 13.56 21.10 -25.91
N PRO A 151 14.06 22.24 -26.44
CA PRO A 151 14.24 23.46 -25.65
C PRO A 151 12.93 24.09 -25.16
N THR A 152 11.83 23.83 -25.86
CA THR A 152 10.49 24.35 -25.55
C THR A 152 9.72 23.48 -24.56
N ALA A 153 10.24 22.30 -24.19
CA ALA A 153 9.59 21.43 -23.22
C ALA A 153 9.62 22.06 -21.82
N LYS A 154 8.45 22.16 -21.20
CA LYS A 154 8.33 22.66 -19.83
C LYS A 154 8.68 21.56 -18.84
N THR A 155 9.61 21.88 -17.94
CA THR A 155 10.07 20.97 -16.89
C THR A 155 9.83 21.66 -15.55
N ALA A 156 9.14 21.01 -14.61
CA ALA A 156 8.92 21.54 -13.26
C ALA A 156 9.66 20.67 -12.27
N ASN A 157 10.47 21.28 -11.40
CA ASN A 157 11.40 20.55 -10.52
C ASN A 157 12.14 19.45 -11.27
N ASN A 158 12.56 19.77 -12.50
CA ASN A 158 13.49 18.94 -13.22
C ASN A 158 12.86 17.55 -13.61
N THR A 159 11.52 17.46 -13.56
CA THR A 159 10.68 16.36 -14.03
C THR A 159 9.89 16.78 -15.27
N LEU A 160 9.78 15.89 -16.27
CA LEU A 160 8.99 16.16 -17.48
C LEU A 160 7.52 16.33 -17.12
N MET A 161 6.95 17.46 -17.51
CA MET A 161 5.51 17.68 -17.42
C MET A 161 4.90 17.07 -18.68
N TYR A 162 3.89 16.20 -18.53
CA TYR A 162 3.08 15.78 -19.67
C TYR A 162 2.46 17.04 -20.29
N ALA A 163 2.55 17.16 -21.62
CA ALA A 163 1.85 18.21 -22.35
C ALA A 163 0.33 17.92 -22.24
N GLU A 164 -0.43 18.96 -21.86
CA GLU A 164 -1.88 19.00 -22.10
C GLU A 164 -2.19 19.05 -23.59
#